data_AF-A0A8X6PXX2-F1
#
_entry.id   AF-A0A8X6PXX2-F1
#
_cell.length_a   1.000
_cell.length_b   1.000
_cell.length_c   1.000
_cell.angle_alpha   90.00
_cell.angle_beta   90.00
_cell.angle_gamma   90.00
#
_symmetry.space_group_name_H-M   'P 1'
#
loop_
_entity.id
_entity.type
_entity.pdbx_description
1 polymer ?
#
loop_
_entity_poly.entity_id
_entity_poly.type
_entity_poly.pdbx_seq_one_letter_code
_entity_poly.pdbx_strand_id
1 'polypeptide(L)'
;MQHLGMPNKKEHPKTTYVQNKSLRKIVGAPIFFPLRVLHKELNTSTITEEITQQAKKFYEKIPNHSNPTIKGQKKYLRITGRYPYPHQSMDRQEIIKQESI
;
A
#
# COMPACT_ATOMS: atom_id res chain seq x y z
N MET A 1 -24.09 11.23 20.62
CA MET A 1 -24.21 10.81 19.20
C MET A 1 -22.87 11.02 18.53
N GLN A 2 -22.10 9.94 18.34
CA GLN A 2 -20.77 9.98 17.73
C GLN A 2 -20.93 9.91 16.21
N HIS A 3 -20.46 10.94 15.53
CA HIS A 3 -20.48 11.10 14.09
C HIS A 3 -19.32 10.24 13.56
N LEU A 4 -19.65 9.09 12.98
CA LEU A 4 -18.68 8.24 12.29
C LEU A 4 -18.03 9.07 11.19
N GLY A 5 -16.72 9.32 11.33
CA GLY A 5 -15.91 9.87 10.26
C GLY A 5 -16.00 8.94 9.04
N MET A 6 -16.67 9.41 8.00
CA MET A 6 -16.63 8.73 6.71
C MET A 6 -15.18 8.73 6.21
N PRO A 7 -14.67 7.60 5.69
CA PRO A 7 -13.33 7.56 5.14
C PRO A 7 -13.22 8.59 4.01
N ASN A 8 -12.27 9.51 4.15
CA ASN A 8 -11.90 10.50 3.13
C ASN A 8 -11.81 9.81 1.76
N LYS A 9 -12.37 10.47 0.73
CA LYS A 9 -12.41 10.00 -0.67
C LYS A 9 -11.14 9.21 -1.01
N LYS A 10 -11.31 7.96 -1.44
CA LYS A 10 -10.21 7.10 -1.91
C LYS A 10 -9.51 7.79 -3.07
N GLU A 11 -8.49 8.59 -2.78
CA GLU A 11 -7.62 9.13 -3.81
C GLU A 11 -6.93 7.94 -4.44
N HIS A 12 -7.33 7.59 -5.67
CA HIS A 12 -6.57 6.65 -6.46
C HIS A 12 -5.17 7.25 -6.63
N PRO A 13 -4.11 6.60 -6.11
CA PRO A 13 -2.76 7.16 -6.20
C PRO A 13 -2.46 7.50 -7.65
N LYS A 14 -1.86 8.66 -7.92
CA LYS A 14 -1.55 9.13 -9.30
C LYS A 14 -0.85 8.04 -10.14
N THR A 15 -0.07 7.19 -9.49
CA THR A 15 0.61 6.03 -10.08
C THR A 15 -0.36 4.97 -10.63
N THR A 16 -1.44 4.64 -9.90
CA THR A 16 -2.49 3.71 -10.38
C THR A 16 -3.19 4.26 -11.62
N TYR A 17 -3.50 5.56 -11.65
CA TYR A 17 -4.11 6.18 -12.83
C TYR A 17 -3.18 6.11 -14.05
N VAL A 18 -1.90 6.42 -13.87
CA VAL A 18 -0.90 6.33 -14.95
C VAL A 18 -0.76 4.89 -15.44
N GLN A 19 -0.66 3.90 -14.54
CA GLN A 19 -0.60 2.47 -14.92
C GLN A 19 -1.82 2.09 -15.78
N ASN A 20 -3.02 2.40 -15.29
CA ASN A 20 -4.27 2.03 -15.95
C ASN A 20 -4.39 2.66 -17.34
N LYS A 21 -3.98 3.93 -17.47
CA LYS A 21 -4.00 4.67 -18.74
C LYS A 21 -2.97 4.13 -19.73
N SER A 22 -1.75 3.83 -19.27
CA SER A 22 -0.71 3.23 -20.11
C SER A 22 -1.10 1.84 -20.58
N LEU A 23 -1.64 0.99 -19.70
CA LEU A 23 -2.07 -0.36 -20.02
C LEU A 23 -3.13 -0.36 -21.13
N ARG A 24 -4.14 0.51 -21.02
CA ARG A 24 -5.18 0.68 -22.06
C ARG A 24 -4.59 1.11 -23.39
N LYS A 25 -3.65 2.06 -23.39
CA LYS A 25 -3.01 2.55 -24.62
C LYS A 25 -2.19 1.48 -25.31
N ILE A 26 -1.39 0.70 -24.56
CA ILE A 26 -0.52 -0.35 -25.11
C ILE A 26 -1.34 -1.43 -25.82
N VAL A 27 -2.48 -1.82 -25.24
CA VAL A 27 -3.34 -2.89 -25.76
C VAL A 27 -4.39 -2.38 -26.76
N GLY A 28 -4.52 -1.05 -26.92
CA GLY A 28 -5.57 -0.47 -27.76
C GLY A 28 -6.98 -0.73 -27.22
N ALA A 29 -7.13 -0.89 -25.90
CA ALA A 29 -8.40 -1.30 -25.29
C ALA A 29 -9.39 -0.13 -25.16
N PRO A 30 -10.68 -0.32 -25.46
CA PRO A 30 -11.72 0.70 -25.26
C PRO A 30 -11.87 1.12 -23.79
N ILE A 31 -12.37 2.34 -23.55
CA ILE A 31 -12.54 2.91 -22.20
C ILE A 31 -13.47 2.07 -21.33
N PHE A 32 -14.54 1.51 -21.92
CA PHE A 32 -15.51 0.67 -21.22
C PHE A 32 -15.00 -0.74 -20.93
N PHE A 33 -13.87 -1.15 -21.51
CA PHE A 33 -13.33 -2.47 -21.24
C PHE A 33 -12.86 -2.56 -19.76
N PRO A 34 -13.26 -3.58 -18.98
CA PRO A 34 -12.92 -3.64 -17.57
C PRO A 34 -11.41 -3.80 -17.35
N LEU A 35 -10.83 -2.91 -16.55
CA LEU A 35 -9.39 -2.95 -16.31
C LEU A 35 -8.93 -4.22 -15.57
N ARG A 36 -9.79 -4.78 -14.71
CA ARG A 36 -9.54 -6.06 -14.03
C ARG A 36 -9.37 -7.22 -15.03
N VAL A 37 -10.14 -7.19 -16.12
CA VAL A 37 -10.02 -8.18 -17.19
C VAL A 37 -8.71 -7.97 -17.93
N LEU A 38 -8.32 -6.73 -18.26
CA LEU A 38 -7.00 -6.45 -18.87
C LEU A 38 -5.85 -6.97 -18.02
N HIS A 39 -5.87 -6.67 -16.71
CA HIS A 39 -4.84 -7.17 -15.80
C HIS A 39 -4.76 -8.69 -15.79
N LYS A 40 -5.92 -9.37 -15.78
CA LYS A 40 -5.98 -10.83 -15.81
C LYS A 40 -5.48 -11.42 -17.14
N GLU A 41 -5.97 -10.92 -18.27
CA GLU A 41 -5.63 -11.43 -19.61
C GLU A 41 -4.15 -11.18 -19.95
N LEU A 42 -3.60 -10.05 -19.53
CA LEU A 42 -2.20 -9.69 -19.75
C LEU A 42 -1.27 -10.28 -18.68
N ASN A 43 -1.82 -10.99 -17.69
CA ASN A 43 -1.11 -11.50 -16.53
C ASN A 43 -0.25 -10.40 -15.84
N THR A 44 -0.80 -9.19 -15.73
CA THR A 44 -0.16 -8.04 -15.10
C THR A 44 -0.82 -7.74 -13.77
N SER A 45 -0.01 -7.63 -12.73
CA SER A 45 -0.43 -7.21 -11.40
C SER A 45 -0.77 -5.71 -11.35
N THR A 46 -1.70 -5.36 -10.47
CA THR A 46 -1.96 -3.95 -10.14
C THR A 46 -0.85 -3.41 -9.24
N ILE A 47 -0.57 -2.10 -9.29
CA ILE A 47 0.38 -1.46 -8.37
C ILE A 47 0.05 -1.79 -6.90
N THR A 48 -1.24 -1.85 -6.55
CA THR A 48 -1.66 -2.20 -5.19
C THR A 48 -1.29 -3.62 -4.80
N GLU A 49 -1.42 -4.59 -5.70
CA GLU A 49 -1.00 -5.98 -5.49
C GLU A 49 0.52 -6.13 -5.46
N GLU A 50 1.26 -5.31 -6.20
CA GLU A 50 2.73 -5.34 -6.20
C GLU A 50 3.31 -4.85 -4.88
N ILE A 51 2.85 -3.67 -4.44
CA ILE A 51 3.17 -3.18 -3.09
C ILE A 51 2.75 -4.26 -2.06
N THR A 52 1.64 -4.98 -2.36
CA THR A 52 1.05 -6.13 -1.64
C THR A 52 2.07 -7.11 -1.14
N GLN A 53 2.58 -7.76 -2.18
CA GLN A 53 3.50 -8.85 -2.14
C GLN A 53 4.86 -8.36 -1.67
N GLN A 54 5.28 -7.16 -2.07
CA GLN A 54 6.57 -6.63 -1.67
C GLN A 54 6.63 -6.34 -0.17
N ALA A 55 5.61 -5.68 0.38
CA ALA A 55 5.53 -5.43 1.82
C ALA A 55 5.48 -6.74 2.59
N LYS A 56 4.65 -7.70 2.15
CA LYS A 56 4.56 -9.03 2.76
C LYS A 56 5.93 -9.73 2.80
N LYS A 57 6.62 -9.82 1.65
CA LYS A 57 7.96 -10.41 1.55
C LYS A 57 8.97 -9.73 2.48
N PHE A 58 8.91 -8.41 2.61
CA PHE A 58 9.81 -7.65 3.48
C PHE A 58 9.56 -8.00 4.95
N TYR A 59 8.31 -7.94 5.40
CA TYR A 59 7.95 -8.17 6.79
C TYR A 59 8.07 -9.62 7.24
N GLU A 60 7.86 -10.59 6.36
CA GLU A 60 8.11 -12.01 6.64
C GLU A 60 9.60 -12.31 6.86
N LYS A 61 10.49 -11.56 6.20
CA LYS A 61 11.95 -11.76 6.30
C LYS A 61 12.58 -11.09 7.51
N ILE A 62 11.97 -10.03 8.07
CA ILE A 62 12.53 -9.27 9.21
C ILE A 62 12.83 -10.13 10.44
N PRO A 63 11.93 -11.02 10.93
CA PRO A 63 12.17 -11.79 12.15
C PRO A 63 13.38 -12.74 12.07
N ASN A 64 13.68 -13.23 10.86
CA ASN A 64 14.72 -14.23 10.59
C ASN A 64 16.02 -13.61 10.05
N HIS A 65 16.13 -12.27 10.07
CA HIS A 65 17.30 -11.58 9.53
C HIS A 65 18.52 -11.73 10.45
N SER A 66 19.71 -11.97 9.87
CA SER A 66 20.97 -12.14 10.62
C SER A 66 21.43 -10.85 11.32
N ASN A 67 21.26 -9.70 10.66
CA ASN A 67 21.59 -8.39 11.25
C ASN A 67 20.64 -8.05 12.44
N PRO A 68 21.17 -7.83 13.65
CA PRO A 68 20.39 -7.55 14.85
C PRO A 68 19.62 -6.22 14.79
N THR A 69 20.13 -5.21 14.10
CA THR A 69 19.46 -3.91 13.89
C THR A 69 18.19 -4.08 13.07
N ILE A 70 18.24 -4.88 12.01
CA ILE A 70 17.09 -5.17 11.14
C ILE A 70 16.09 -6.07 11.88
N LYS A 71 16.57 -7.10 12.59
CA LYS A 71 15.73 -7.95 13.44
C LYS A 71 15.04 -7.15 14.55
N GLY A 72 15.69 -6.12 15.08
CA GLY A 72 15.15 -5.18 16.06
C GLY A 72 13.99 -4.33 15.54
N GLN A 73 13.84 -4.19 14.22
CA GLN A 73 12.69 -3.51 13.59
C GLN A 73 11.38 -4.30 13.77
N LYS A 74 11.44 -5.55 14.26
CA LYS A 74 10.25 -6.35 14.57
C LYS A 74 9.25 -5.65 15.50
N LYS A 75 9.73 -4.72 16.34
CA LYS A 75 8.89 -3.94 17.27
C LYS A 75 7.87 -3.04 16.56
N TYR A 76 8.14 -2.66 15.32
CA TYR A 76 7.24 -1.86 14.49
C TYR A 76 6.25 -2.74 13.69
N LEU A 77 6.28 -4.06 13.86
CA LEU A 77 5.40 -4.98 13.11
C LEU A 77 3.96 -5.03 13.64
N ARG A 78 3.66 -4.49 14.84
CA ARG A 78 2.35 -4.74 15.46
C ARG A 78 1.92 -3.74 16.53
N ILE A 79 1.06 -2.76 16.20
CA ILE A 79 -0.09 -2.28 17.01
C ILE A 79 -1.07 -1.56 16.06
N THR A 80 -1.98 -2.25 15.37
CA THR A 80 -3.40 -2.35 15.75
C THR A 80 -4.08 -3.21 14.67
N GLY A 81 -4.95 -4.14 15.09
CA GLY A 81 -5.66 -5.10 14.24
C GLY A 81 -6.70 -4.49 13.26
N ARG A 82 -6.41 -3.33 12.69
CA ARG A 82 -7.08 -2.74 11.53
C ARG A 82 -6.13 -2.53 10.33
N TYR A 83 -4.85 -3.00 10.46
CA TYR A 83 -3.68 -3.10 9.54
C TYR A 83 -3.21 -1.79 8.84
N PRO A 84 -1.94 -1.32 8.94
CA PRO A 84 -1.47 -0.23 8.08
C PRO A 84 -0.42 -0.70 7.07
N TYR A 85 -0.95 -1.28 6.00
CA TYR A 85 -0.30 -1.47 4.71
C TYR A 85 -0.16 -0.10 3.99
N PRO A 86 0.85 0.18 3.14
CA PRO A 86 1.63 1.42 3.19
C PRO A 86 0.93 2.59 2.49
N HIS A 87 0.01 3.27 3.16
CA HIS A 87 -0.47 4.62 2.82
C HIS A 87 -1.18 5.28 4.01
N GLN A 88 -0.60 5.21 5.20
CA GLN A 88 -1.00 6.10 6.30
C GLN A 88 0.10 7.10 6.55
N SER A 89 -0.04 8.28 5.95
CA SER A 89 0.70 9.48 6.33
C SER A 89 0.37 9.78 7.79
N MET A 90 1.30 9.49 8.70
CA MET A 90 1.21 10.02 10.06
C MET A 90 1.40 11.53 9.99
N ASP A 91 0.46 12.27 10.60
CA ASP A 91 0.57 13.71 10.70
C ASP A 91 1.82 14.09 11.50
N ARG A 92 2.58 15.06 10.97
CA ARG A 92 3.89 15.53 11.49
C ARG A 92 3.88 15.89 12.99
N GLN A 93 2.71 16.15 13.56
CA GLN A 93 2.54 16.58 14.95
C GLN A 93 2.56 15.41 15.96
N GLU A 94 2.31 14.17 15.53
CA GLU A 94 2.41 13.00 16.41
C GLU A 94 3.85 12.52 16.57
N ILE A 95 4.69 12.74 15.56
CA ILE A 95 6.13 12.39 15.58
C ILE A 95 6.86 13.19 16.67
N ILE A 96 6.56 14.48 16.79
CA ILE A 96 7.24 15.40 17.74
C ILE A 96 6.92 15.04 19.20
N LYS A 97 5.74 14.47 19.48
CA LYS A 97 5.35 14.06 20.84
C LYS A 97 6.02 12.75 21.31
N GLN A 98 6.51 11.93 20.39
CA GLN A 98 7.19 10.67 20.74
C GLN A 98 8.69 10.85 20.98
N GLU A 99 9.26 11.98 20.56
CA GLU A 99 10.68 12.32 20.74
C GLU A 99 10.96 13.10 22.04
N SER A 100 9.94 13.38 22.86
CA SER A 100 10.05 14.15 24.11
C SER A 100 9.89 13.29 25.38
N ILE A 101 10.63 12.18 25.48
CA ILE A 101 10.94 11.47 26.74
C ILE A 101 12.43 11.11 26.73
#